data_AF-A0A327YKC2-F1
#
_entry.id   AF-A0A327YKC2-F1
#
_cell.length_a   1.000
_cell.length_b   1.000
_cell.length_c   1.000
_cell.angle_alpha   90.00
_cell.angle_beta   90.00
_cell.angle_gamma   90.00
#
_symmetry.space_group_name_H-M   'P 1'
#
loop_
_entity.id
_entity.type
_entity.pdbx_description
1 polymer ?
#
loop_
_entity_poly.entity_id
_entity_poly.type
_entity_poly.pdbx_seq_one_letter_code
_entity_poly.pdbx_strand_id
1 'polypeptide(L)'
;MTSRYIYFISKSSTVIYKLCIGKGTAKERLKECELEIVSMLLAPVPEKLLPLKERIKKNLFYSGFRSSNEKGTASLTKSLYGKRNTTASKFIKDIYNLHTEVKSFIDYPEE
;
A
#
# COMPACT_ATOMS: atom_id res chain seq x y z
N MET A 1 17.55 -2.90 -13.51
CA MET A 1 16.14 -2.60 -13.13
C MET A 1 15.74 -3.23 -11.79
N THR A 2 16.16 -4.47 -11.52
CA THR A 2 15.84 -5.28 -10.32
C THR A 2 16.13 -4.59 -8.98
N SER A 3 17.25 -3.86 -8.84
CA SER A 3 17.62 -3.15 -7.59
C SER A 3 16.53 -2.18 -7.10
N ARG A 4 15.79 -1.53 -8.01
CA ARG A 4 14.71 -0.60 -7.66
C ARG A 4 13.49 -1.32 -7.06
N TYR A 5 13.18 -2.53 -7.53
CA TYR A 5 12.05 -3.32 -7.03
C TYR A 5 12.42 -4.05 -5.73
N ILE A 6 13.69 -4.39 -5.51
CA ILE A 6 14.19 -4.90 -4.22
C ILE A 6 13.88 -3.91 -3.10
N TYR A 7 14.02 -2.61 -3.35
CA TYR A 7 13.64 -1.57 -2.38
C TYR A 7 12.14 -1.62 -2.05
N PHE A 8 11.27 -1.78 -3.05
CA PHE A 8 9.83 -1.98 -2.83
C PHE A 8 9.57 -3.24 -2.00
N ILE A 9 10.23 -4.36 -2.29
CA ILE A 9 10.10 -5.62 -1.54
C ILE A 9 10.51 -5.46 -0.07
N SER A 10 11.63 -4.80 0.21
CA SER A 10 12.08 -4.54 1.58
C SER A 10 11.05 -3.71 2.37
N LYS A 11 10.55 -2.62 1.79
CA LYS A 11 9.54 -1.76 2.43
C LYS A 11 8.21 -2.47 2.61
N SER A 12 7.71 -3.15 1.57
CA SER A 12 6.44 -3.89 1.63
C SER A 12 6.49 -5.06 2.61
N SER A 13 7.62 -5.77 2.73
CA SER A 13 7.79 -6.83 3.74
C SER A 13 7.62 -6.30 5.15
N THR A 14 8.20 -5.12 5.43
CA THR A 14 8.06 -4.45 6.73
C THR A 14 6.61 -4.06 7.01
N VAL A 15 5.93 -3.48 6.01
CA VAL A 15 4.51 -3.12 6.11
C VAL A 15 3.65 -4.35 6.37
N ILE A 16 3.82 -5.42 5.59
CA ILE A 16 3.05 -6.66 5.74
C ILE A 16 3.26 -7.26 7.12
N TYR A 17 4.51 -7.36 7.57
CA TYR A 17 4.83 -7.87 8.90
C TYR A 17 4.06 -7.11 9.98
N LYS A 18 4.15 -5.76 9.98
CA LYS A 18 3.43 -4.91 10.95
C LYS A 18 1.91 -5.06 10.84
N LEU A 19 1.36 -5.12 9.62
CA LEU A 19 -0.08 -5.28 9.40
C LEU A 19 -0.60 -6.66 9.85
N CYS A 20 0.21 -7.71 9.75
CA CYS A 20 -0.17 -9.07 10.13
C CYS A 20 -0.09 -9.29 11.65
N ILE A 21 1.00 -8.87 12.28
CA ILE A 21 1.25 -9.13 13.71
C ILE A 21 0.73 -8.01 14.63
N GLY A 22 0.43 -6.84 14.06
CA GLY A 22 -0.02 -5.68 14.82
C GLY A 22 -1.26 -6.01 15.65
N LYS A 23 -1.37 -5.38 16.81
CA LYS A 23 -2.54 -5.53 17.69
C LYS A 23 -3.69 -4.64 17.19
N GLY A 24 -4.91 -4.95 17.61
CA GLY A 24 -6.10 -4.18 17.26
C GLY A 24 -6.71 -4.55 15.90
N THR A 25 -7.64 -3.70 15.46
CA THR A 25 -8.43 -3.86 14.25
C THR A 25 -7.62 -3.57 12.99
N ALA A 26 -8.09 -4.01 11.81
CA ALA A 26 -7.43 -3.72 10.54
C ALA A 26 -7.28 -2.21 10.29
N LYS A 27 -8.23 -1.39 10.77
CA LYS A 27 -8.12 0.07 10.69
C LYS A 27 -6.99 0.62 11.54
N GLU A 28 -6.87 0.18 12.80
CA GLU A 28 -5.83 0.66 13.72
C GLU A 28 -4.46 0.32 13.15
N ARG A 29 -4.26 -0.92 12.72
CA ARG A 29 -2.99 -1.36 12.09
C ARG A 29 -2.65 -0.57 10.83
N LEU A 30 -3.64 -0.27 9.97
CA LEU A 30 -3.41 0.57 8.80
C LEU A 30 -3.02 2.01 9.18
N LYS A 31 -3.61 2.59 10.23
CA LYS A 31 -3.24 3.93 10.72
C LYS A 31 -1.83 3.94 11.31
N GLU A 32 -1.49 2.93 12.10
CA GLU A 32 -0.15 2.80 12.70
C GLU A 32 0.94 2.64 11.62
N CYS A 33 0.63 1.99 10.50
CA CYS A 33 1.56 1.78 9.39
C CYS A 33 1.48 2.87 8.31
N GLU A 34 0.83 4.01 8.56
CA GLU A 34 0.52 5.00 7.52
C GLU A 34 1.77 5.51 6.79
N LEU A 35 2.84 5.86 7.52
CA LEU A 35 4.08 6.36 6.94
C LEU A 35 4.81 5.30 6.11
N GLU A 36 4.85 4.06 6.59
CA GLU A 36 5.48 2.94 5.91
C GLU A 36 4.72 2.57 4.63
N ILE A 37 3.38 2.60 4.67
CA ILE A 37 2.52 2.39 3.49
C ILE A 37 2.78 3.49 2.46
N VAL A 38 2.83 4.76 2.86
CA VAL A 38 3.16 5.87 1.95
C VAL A 38 4.55 5.68 1.35
N SER A 39 5.55 5.37 2.16
CA SER A 39 6.93 5.13 1.70
C SER A 39 6.99 3.98 0.69
N MET A 40 6.31 2.87 0.97
CA MET A 40 6.19 1.73 0.06
C MET A 40 5.50 2.11 -1.26
N LEU A 41 4.41 2.88 -1.22
CA LEU A 41 3.66 3.29 -2.42
C LEU A 41 4.39 4.37 -3.24
N LEU A 42 5.42 5.01 -2.71
CA LEU A 42 6.32 5.87 -3.50
C LEU A 42 7.41 5.06 -4.21
N ALA A 43 7.77 3.89 -3.69
CA ALA A 43 8.78 3.04 -4.30
C ALA A 43 8.35 2.51 -5.69
N PRO A 44 9.28 2.41 -6.66
CA PRO A 44 8.97 1.94 -8.01
C PRO A 44 8.53 0.47 -8.02
N VAL A 45 7.63 0.13 -8.95
CA VAL A 45 7.16 -1.24 -9.22
C VAL A 45 7.24 -1.50 -10.74
N PRO A 46 7.21 -2.76 -11.20
CA PRO A 46 7.11 -3.09 -12.62
C PRO A 46 5.92 -2.39 -13.29
N GLU A 47 6.08 -1.98 -14.55
CA GLU A 47 5.06 -1.22 -15.28
C GLU A 47 3.72 -1.95 -15.37
N LYS A 48 3.76 -3.27 -15.59
CA LYS A 48 2.58 -4.15 -15.62
C LYS A 48 1.76 -4.08 -14.31
N LEU A 49 2.39 -3.74 -13.18
CA LEU A 49 1.79 -3.69 -11.85
C LEU A 49 1.44 -2.26 -11.40
N LEU A 50 1.77 -1.22 -12.19
CA LEU A 50 1.37 0.15 -11.91
C LEU A 50 -0.15 0.31 -11.75
N PRO A 51 -1.01 -0.29 -12.59
CA PRO A 51 -2.47 -0.17 -12.43
C PRO A 51 -2.97 -0.68 -11.06
N LEU A 52 -2.39 -1.79 -10.57
CA LEU A 52 -2.72 -2.34 -9.25
C LEU A 52 -2.30 -1.38 -8.14
N LYS A 53 -1.08 -0.86 -8.21
CA LYS A 53 -0.53 0.11 -7.25
C LYS A 53 -1.36 1.40 -7.19
N GLU A 54 -1.74 1.95 -8.35
CA GLU A 54 -2.54 3.18 -8.42
C GLU A 54 -3.96 2.96 -7.90
N ARG A 55 -4.55 1.79 -8.15
CA ARG A 55 -5.84 1.40 -7.55
C ARG A 55 -5.76 1.36 -6.02
N ILE A 56 -4.69 0.78 -5.48
CA ILE A 56 -4.44 0.73 -4.03
C ILE A 56 -4.32 2.14 -3.45
N LYS A 57 -3.50 3.01 -4.06
CA LYS A 57 -3.38 4.42 -3.65
C LYS A 57 -4.73 5.13 -3.66
N LYS A 58 -5.45 5.04 -4.78
CA LYS A 58 -6.75 5.71 -4.93
C LYS A 58 -7.74 5.25 -3.87
N ASN A 59 -7.80 3.96 -3.58
CA ASN A 59 -8.74 3.42 -2.60
C ASN A 59 -8.36 3.74 -1.15
N LEU A 60 -7.06 3.69 -0.83
CA LEU A 60 -6.52 3.99 0.49
C LEU A 60 -6.65 5.48 0.84
N PHE A 61 -6.48 6.38 -0.14
CA PHE A 61 -6.45 7.83 0.08
C PHE A 61 -7.66 8.58 -0.50
N TYR A 62 -8.72 7.84 -0.87
CA TYR A 62 -9.89 8.34 -1.60
C TYR A 62 -10.59 9.55 -0.95
N SER A 63 -10.54 9.71 0.38
CA SER A 63 -11.22 10.82 1.06
C SER A 63 -10.34 12.07 1.24
N GLY A 64 -9.09 12.06 0.79
CA GLY A 64 -8.13 13.17 0.97
C GLY A 64 -7.49 13.66 -0.32
N PHE A 65 -7.50 12.86 -1.39
CA PHE A 65 -7.12 13.30 -2.73
C PHE A 65 -8.31 13.97 -3.43
N ARG A 66 -8.81 15.10 -2.89
CA ARG A 66 -9.62 15.99 -3.72
C ARG A 66 -8.65 16.81 -4.57
N SER A 67 -8.83 16.65 -5.88
CA SER A 67 -8.16 17.39 -6.94
C SER A 67 -8.27 18.90 -6.71
N SER A 68 -7.17 19.56 -6.31
CA SER A 68 -6.92 21.00 -6.49
C SER A 68 -5.80 21.43 -5.54
N ASN A 69 -4.62 21.81 -6.05
CA ASN A 69 -3.62 22.74 -5.50
C ASN A 69 -3.29 22.86 -4.00
N GLU A 70 -3.86 22.05 -3.11
CA GLU A 70 -3.56 21.97 -1.70
C GLU A 70 -2.79 20.68 -1.47
N LYS A 71 -1.54 20.81 -1.01
CA LYS A 71 -0.76 19.71 -0.44
C LYS A 71 -1.39 19.27 0.89
N GLY A 72 -2.65 18.83 0.86
CA GLY A 72 -3.25 18.11 1.97
C GLY A 72 -2.52 16.78 2.10
N THR A 73 -1.83 16.55 3.21
CA THR A 73 -1.23 15.25 3.51
C THR A 73 -2.35 14.20 3.50
N ALA A 74 -2.33 13.34 2.49
CA ALA A 74 -3.33 12.30 2.33
C ALA A 74 -3.26 11.36 3.53
N SER A 75 -4.19 11.52 4.47
CA SER A 75 -4.14 10.76 5.71
C SER A 75 -5.02 9.52 5.67
N LEU A 76 -4.46 8.36 6.03
CA LEU A 76 -5.23 7.12 6.21
C LEU A 76 -6.22 7.26 7.35
N THR A 77 -5.90 8.05 8.38
CA THR A 77 -6.82 8.32 9.48
C THR A 77 -8.14 8.94 9.00
N LYS A 78 -8.06 9.91 8.07
CA LYS A 78 -9.24 10.51 7.43
C LYS A 78 -9.92 9.54 6.46
N SER A 79 -9.14 8.81 5.67
CA SER A 79 -9.67 7.87 4.66
C SER A 79 -10.35 6.64 5.22
N LEU A 80 -9.97 6.22 6.42
CA LEU A 80 -10.58 5.09 7.13
C LEU A 80 -11.75 5.53 8.02
N TYR A 81 -11.95 6.84 8.22
CA TYR A 81 -13.08 7.38 8.96
C TYR A 81 -14.40 7.00 8.26
N GLY A 82 -15.33 6.40 9.00
CA GLY A 82 -16.61 5.91 8.46
C GLY A 82 -16.58 4.62 7.60
N LYS A 83 -15.41 4.11 7.18
CA LYS A 83 -15.34 2.82 6.45
C LYS A 83 -15.63 1.63 7.37
N ARG A 84 -16.08 0.49 6.86
CA ARG A 84 -16.21 -0.74 7.68
C ARG A 84 -14.85 -1.40 7.87
N ASN A 85 -14.67 -2.16 8.96
CA ASN A 85 -13.41 -2.87 9.22
C ASN A 85 -13.11 -3.93 8.13
N THR A 86 -14.14 -4.52 7.53
CA THR A 86 -14.01 -5.43 6.37
C THR A 86 -13.36 -4.75 5.16
N THR A 87 -13.63 -3.46 4.94
CA THR A 87 -12.96 -2.66 3.89
C THR A 87 -11.48 -2.45 4.21
N ALA A 88 -11.14 -2.20 5.48
CA ALA A 88 -9.75 -2.12 5.92
C ALA A 88 -9.00 -3.45 5.71
N SER A 89 -9.61 -4.59 6.04
CA SER A 89 -9.01 -5.90 5.76
C SER A 89 -8.77 -6.14 4.27
N LYS A 90 -9.66 -5.66 3.39
CA LYS A 90 -9.44 -5.73 1.92
C LYS A 90 -8.20 -4.95 1.50
N PHE A 91 -7.93 -3.78 2.10
CA PHE A 91 -6.70 -3.04 1.79
C PHE A 91 -5.43 -3.76 2.23
N ILE A 92 -5.44 -4.41 3.39
CA ILE A 92 -4.31 -5.23 3.84
C ILE A 92 -4.07 -6.35 2.82
N LYS A 93 -5.13 -7.01 2.35
CA LYS A 93 -5.03 -8.04 1.30
C LYS A 93 -4.49 -7.48 -0.01
N ASP A 94 -4.94 -6.30 -0.44
CA ASP A 94 -4.45 -5.69 -1.68
C ASP A 94 -2.96 -5.33 -1.59
N ILE A 95 -2.48 -4.82 -0.44
CA ILE A 95 -1.05 -4.56 -0.20
C ILE A 95 -0.25 -5.87 -0.26
N TYR A 96 -0.75 -6.93 0.38
CA TYR A 96 -0.12 -8.24 0.33
C TYR A 96 -0.04 -8.78 -1.11
N ASN A 97 -1.12 -8.68 -1.88
CA ASN A 97 -1.15 -9.12 -3.27
C ASN A 97 -0.15 -8.33 -4.12
N LEU A 98 -0.06 -7.00 -3.96
CA LEU A 98 0.93 -6.21 -4.70
C LEU A 98 2.37 -6.67 -4.38
N HIS A 99 2.66 -6.98 -3.11
CA HIS A 99 3.96 -7.52 -2.73
C HIS A 99 4.25 -8.86 -3.41
N THR A 100 3.30 -9.80 -3.39
CA THR A 100 3.50 -11.12 -4.01
C THR A 100 3.68 -11.03 -5.52
N GLU A 101 2.92 -10.17 -6.18
CA GLU A 101 3.04 -9.94 -7.63
C GLU A 101 4.41 -9.33 -8.00
N VAL A 102 4.87 -8.31 -7.26
CA VAL A 102 6.20 -7.72 -7.49
C VAL A 102 7.30 -8.73 -7.20
N LYS A 103 7.16 -9.54 -6.15
CA LYS A 103 8.13 -10.59 -5.82
C LYS A 103 8.20 -11.64 -6.93
N SER A 104 7.05 -12.12 -7.39
CA SER A 104 6.96 -13.07 -8.50
C SER A 104 7.59 -12.52 -9.77
N PHE A 105 7.40 -11.23 -10.07
CA PHE A 105 8.02 -10.59 -11.23
C PHE A 105 9.56 -10.53 -11.12
N ILE A 106 10.11 -10.37 -9.91
CA ILE A 106 11.56 -10.37 -9.69
C ILE A 106 12.13 -11.79 -9.82
N ASP A 107 11.44 -12.78 -9.24
CA ASP A 107 11.89 -14.17 -9.20
C ASP A 107 11.74 -14.86 -10.58
N TYR A 108 10.73 -14.46 -11.35
CA TYR A 108 10.40 -14.99 -12.68
C TYR A 108 10.15 -13.84 -13.66
N PRO A 109 11.20 -13.15 -14.14
CA PRO A 109 11.03 -12.13 -15.16
C PRO A 109 10.54 -12.81 -16.44
N GLU A 110 9.35 -12.44 -16.90
CA GLU A 110 8.88 -12.83 -18.24
C GLU A 110 9.88 -12.30 -19.28
N GLU A 111 10.33 -13.18 -20.18
CA GLU A 111 11.24 -12.84 -21.30
C GLU A 111 10.66 -11.77 -22.25
#